data_AF-A0A6M3L128-F1
#
_entry.id   AF-A0A6M3L128-F1
#
_cell.length_a   1.000
_cell.length_b   1.000
_cell.length_c   1.000
_cell.angle_alpha   90.00
_cell.angle_beta   90.00
_cell.angle_gamma   90.00
#
_symmetry.space_group_name_H-M   'P 1'
#
loop_
_entity.id
_entity.type
_entity.pdbx_description
1 polymer ?
#
loop_
_entity_poly.entity_id
_entity_poly.type
_entity_poly.pdbx_seq_one_letter_code
_entity_poly.pdbx_strand_id
1 'polypeptide(L)'
;MEGVDVLWIDEAQAITKQTLDVLIPTIRKDKAKIYFTMNRHMEYDPVYEFCHGREDCCHVHINYDENQFCTDALKTEAAECMAKSEADYLHIWKGEPLLQLEDAVFTYKELKDTLHNRHPMREGYGYRVAGFDVARYGDDKCAAVIIQQMGALHWEMVFADQWDHKDLNYTSGRILTTANAQHADRSVIDEDGIGAGPLDTIRHGRGLDQFVGFRNLPLSWDKDKSYGNVRTAAVYKLKELVSNGHICITDEDTIRELCTLKYTYDNYQRKILISKDTMRAKYKIKSPNLADGLVMAVSQIGNINYQQSEMYQTKQPAYSKEDNLFQTAGIR
;
A
#
# COMPACT_ATOMS: atom_id res chain seq x y z
N MET A 1 28.72 22.95 -5.18
CA MET A 1 28.86 23.47 -6.56
C MET A 1 28.58 24.95 -6.51
N GLU A 2 29.50 25.80 -6.96
CA GLU A 2 29.30 27.25 -7.03
C GLU A 2 29.41 27.69 -8.49
N GLY A 3 28.55 28.64 -8.91
CA GLY A 3 28.66 29.28 -10.23
C GLY A 3 28.17 28.47 -11.44
N VAL A 4 27.36 27.42 -11.25
CA VAL A 4 26.85 26.59 -12.37
C VAL A 4 25.83 27.37 -13.22
N ASP A 5 26.13 27.52 -14.51
CA ASP A 5 25.23 28.09 -15.52
C ASP A 5 24.29 27.04 -16.13
N VAL A 6 24.80 25.84 -16.36
CA VAL A 6 24.03 24.75 -16.96
C VAL A 6 24.31 23.46 -16.19
N LEU A 7 23.24 22.82 -15.72
CA LEU A 7 23.26 21.46 -15.22
C LEU A 7 22.48 20.59 -16.21
N TRP A 8 23.11 19.53 -16.72
CA TRP A 8 22.43 18.52 -17.51
C TRP A 8 22.59 17.17 -16.82
N ILE A 9 21.47 16.54 -16.53
CA ILE A 9 21.40 15.20 -15.97
C ILE A 9 20.82 14.28 -17.03
N ASP A 10 21.63 13.31 -17.43
CA ASP A 10 21.22 12.22 -18.30
C ASP A 10 20.75 11.01 -17.48
N GLU A 11 19.93 10.16 -18.10
CA GLU A 11 19.28 9.01 -17.43
C GLU A 11 18.55 9.41 -16.14
N ALA A 12 17.84 10.54 -16.19
CA ALA A 12 17.30 11.19 -15.00
C ALA A 12 16.17 10.42 -14.30
N GLN A 13 15.62 9.36 -14.92
CA GLN A 13 14.67 8.44 -14.27
C GLN A 13 15.28 7.72 -13.05
N ALA A 14 16.61 7.64 -12.95
CA ALA A 14 17.29 7.07 -11.79
C ALA A 14 17.38 8.04 -10.58
N ILE A 15 17.02 9.31 -10.75
CA ILE A 15 17.13 10.34 -9.71
C ILE A 15 15.99 10.19 -8.70
N THR A 16 16.35 10.12 -7.41
CA THR A 16 15.40 10.09 -6.31
C THR A 16 14.96 11.49 -5.88
N LYS A 17 13.82 11.58 -5.18
CA LYS A 17 13.34 12.83 -4.60
C LYS A 17 14.38 13.46 -3.65
N GLN A 18 15.06 12.66 -2.81
CA GLN A 18 16.07 13.23 -1.91
C GLN A 18 17.23 13.87 -2.67
N THR A 19 17.66 13.25 -3.78
CA THR A 19 18.71 13.82 -4.62
C THR A 19 18.24 15.14 -5.22
N LEU A 20 17.00 15.24 -5.70
CA LEU A 20 16.42 16.51 -6.17
C LEU A 20 16.36 17.56 -5.06
N ASP A 21 15.88 17.19 -3.87
CA ASP A 21 15.75 18.11 -2.72
C ASP A 21 17.11 18.73 -2.33
N VAL A 22 18.22 18.02 -2.56
CA VAL A 22 19.58 18.53 -2.34
C VAL A 22 20.10 19.28 -3.56
N LEU A 23 19.88 18.75 -4.76
CA LEU A 23 20.48 19.25 -5.99
C LEU A 23 19.86 20.56 -6.44
N ILE A 24 18.53 20.66 -6.47
CA ILE A 24 17.82 21.83 -6.99
C ILE A 24 18.21 23.10 -6.24
N PRO A 25 18.26 23.14 -4.89
CA PRO A 25 18.71 24.33 -4.18
C PRO A 25 20.18 24.67 -4.40
N THR A 26 21.03 23.80 -4.95
CA THR A 26 22.45 24.15 -5.21
C THR A 26 22.65 24.97 -6.48
N ILE A 27 21.68 24.94 -7.40
CA ILE A 27 21.74 25.66 -8.66
C ILE A 27 20.98 26.99 -8.50
N ARG A 28 21.68 28.03 -8.05
CA ARG A 28 21.06 29.31 -7.58
C ARG A 28 21.28 30.52 -8.48
N LYS A 29 21.99 30.40 -9.60
CA LYS A 29 22.27 31.54 -10.48
C LYS A 29 20.98 31.92 -11.23
N ASP A 30 20.66 33.21 -11.29
CA ASP A 30 19.38 33.72 -11.85
C ASP A 30 19.04 33.21 -13.26
N LYS A 31 20.07 32.89 -14.06
CA LYS A 31 19.93 32.41 -15.44
C LYS A 31 20.35 30.96 -15.63
N ALA A 32 20.54 30.21 -14.53
CA ALA A 32 20.90 28.82 -14.62
C ALA A 32 19.82 28.02 -15.35
N LYS A 33 20.25 27.03 -16.13
CA LYS A 33 19.38 26.08 -16.82
C LYS A 33 19.64 24.68 -16.31
N ILE A 34 18.57 23.94 -16.06
CA ILE A 34 18.62 22.54 -15.69
C ILE A 34 17.95 21.75 -16.80
N TYR A 35 18.68 20.79 -17.36
CA TYR A 35 18.19 19.87 -18.38
C TYR A 35 18.14 18.47 -17.79
N PHE A 36 17.01 17.81 -17.99
CA PHE A 36 16.86 16.39 -17.68
C PHE A 36 16.58 15.66 -18.99
N THR A 37 17.37 14.64 -19.29
CA THR A 37 17.07 13.65 -20.32
C THR A 37 16.79 12.33 -19.64
N MET A 38 15.65 11.72 -19.98
CA MET A 38 15.19 10.49 -19.34
C MET A 38 14.24 9.72 -20.24
N ASN A 39 14.29 8.40 -20.12
CA ASN A 39 13.19 7.52 -20.50
C ASN A 39 12.37 7.28 -19.24
N ARG A 40 11.10 7.74 -19.23
CA ARG A 40 10.23 7.59 -18.05
C ARG A 40 10.10 6.13 -17.68
N HIS A 41 10.35 5.81 -16.42
CA HIS A 41 10.20 4.47 -15.88
C HIS A 41 8.77 4.24 -15.36
N MET A 42 8.32 5.06 -14.40
CA MET A 42 7.00 4.95 -13.78
C MET A 42 6.20 6.25 -13.91
N GLU A 43 4.90 6.20 -13.58
CA GLU A 43 4.05 7.39 -13.61
C GLU A 43 4.57 8.50 -12.67
N TYR A 44 5.10 8.09 -11.52
CA TYR A 44 5.52 8.93 -10.41
C TYR A 44 7.04 9.13 -10.31
N ASP A 45 7.76 9.05 -11.43
CA ASP A 45 9.20 9.33 -11.44
C ASP A 45 9.49 10.72 -10.83
N PRO A 46 10.41 10.84 -9.85
CA PRO A 46 10.58 12.08 -9.09
C PRO A 46 10.92 13.31 -9.94
N VAL A 47 11.71 13.13 -11.00
CA VAL A 47 12.07 14.22 -11.93
C VAL A 47 10.84 14.68 -12.73
N TYR A 48 10.04 13.72 -13.22
CA TYR A 48 8.81 14.04 -13.94
C TYR A 48 7.82 14.77 -13.02
N GLU A 49 7.57 14.26 -11.81
CA GLU A 49 6.70 14.93 -10.82
C GLU A 49 7.20 16.33 -10.48
N PHE A 50 8.51 16.51 -10.31
CA PHE A 50 9.11 17.82 -10.02
C PHE A 50 8.88 18.82 -11.17
N CYS A 51 9.00 18.36 -12.42
CA CYS A 51 8.85 19.20 -13.62
C CYS A 51 7.38 19.41 -14.03
N HIS A 52 6.49 18.47 -13.69
CA HIS A 52 5.10 18.50 -14.09
C HIS A 52 4.35 19.72 -13.50
N GLY A 53 3.61 20.44 -14.35
CA GLY A 53 2.82 21.61 -13.94
C GLY A 53 3.62 22.89 -13.67
N ARG A 54 4.95 22.88 -13.83
CA ARG A 54 5.78 24.08 -13.69
C ARG A 54 5.72 24.96 -14.95
N GLU A 55 5.38 26.23 -14.79
CA GLU A 55 5.37 27.21 -15.89
C GLU A 55 6.75 27.47 -16.50
N ASP A 56 7.81 27.31 -15.71
CA ASP A 56 9.19 27.51 -16.13
C ASP A 56 9.86 26.25 -16.72
N CYS A 57 9.07 25.17 -16.93
CA CYS A 57 9.56 23.91 -17.47
C CYS A 57 9.05 23.67 -18.90
N CYS A 58 9.99 23.46 -19.83
CA CYS A 58 9.68 23.03 -21.19
C CYS A 58 9.77 21.50 -21.26
N HIS A 59 8.63 20.84 -21.48
CA HIS A 59 8.57 19.40 -21.68
C HIS A 59 8.66 19.11 -23.19
N VAL A 60 9.64 18.29 -23.58
CA VAL A 60 9.81 17.85 -24.95
C VAL A 60 9.80 16.32 -24.96
N HIS A 61 8.77 15.74 -25.55
CA HIS A 61 8.68 14.30 -25.78
C HIS A 61 9.23 14.02 -27.18
N ILE A 62 10.21 13.13 -27.28
CA ILE A 62 10.83 12.74 -28.53
C ILE A 62 10.89 11.21 -28.56
N ASN A 63 10.46 10.61 -29.66
CA ASN A 63 10.53 9.17 -29.88
C ASN A 63 11.41 8.81 -31.09
N TYR A 64 11.70 7.51 -31.24
CA TYR A 64 12.56 7.02 -32.32
C TYR A 64 12.01 7.30 -33.73
N ASP A 65 10.68 7.39 -33.89
CA ASP A 65 10.01 7.63 -35.17
C ASP A 65 10.09 9.07 -35.65
N GLU A 66 10.45 10.01 -34.77
CA GLU A 66 10.70 11.42 -35.11
C GLU A 66 12.18 11.67 -35.44
N ASN A 67 13.06 10.71 -35.14
CA ASN A 67 14.49 10.83 -35.39
C ASN A 67 14.83 10.56 -36.87
N GLN A 68 15.23 11.61 -37.59
CA GLN A 68 15.66 11.54 -38.99
C GLN A 68 16.87 10.63 -39.24
N PHE A 69 17.66 10.35 -38.20
CA PHE A 69 18.81 9.46 -38.24
C PHE A 69 18.53 8.07 -37.62
N CYS A 70 17.25 7.74 -37.38
CA CYS A 70 16.86 6.43 -36.86
C CYS A 70 17.21 5.33 -37.87
N THR A 71 18.06 4.39 -37.46
CA THR A 71 18.53 3.30 -38.32
C THR A 71 17.43 2.28 -38.56
N ASP A 72 17.49 1.59 -39.70
CA ASP A 72 16.53 0.52 -40.00
C ASP A 72 16.68 -0.67 -39.04
N ALA A 73 17.87 -0.86 -38.45
CA ALA A 73 18.08 -1.82 -37.38
C ALA A 73 17.24 -1.48 -36.13
N LEU A 74 17.26 -0.22 -35.67
CA LEU A 74 16.42 0.21 -34.54
C LEU A 74 14.92 0.09 -34.84
N LYS A 75 14.50 0.43 -36.07
CA LYS A 75 13.10 0.25 -36.48
C LYS A 75 12.69 -1.22 -36.50
N THR A 76 13.60 -2.11 -36.90
CA THR A 76 13.36 -3.56 -36.90
C THR A 76 13.21 -4.08 -35.47
N GLU A 77 14.10 -3.70 -34.55
CA GLU A 77 13.99 -4.04 -33.12
C GLU A 77 12.68 -3.52 -32.50
N ALA A 78 12.28 -2.29 -32.85
CA ALA A 78 11.01 -1.71 -32.40
C ALA A 78 9.80 -2.51 -32.91
N ALA A 79 9.83 -2.92 -34.18
CA ALA A 79 8.78 -3.75 -34.78
C ALA A 79 8.73 -5.16 -34.18
N GLU A 80 9.89 -5.77 -33.90
CA GLU A 80 9.97 -7.04 -33.20
C GLU A 80 9.44 -6.94 -31.76
N CYS A 81 9.76 -5.86 -31.06
CA CYS A 81 9.26 -5.59 -29.72
C CYS A 81 7.72 -5.46 -29.75
N MET A 82 7.16 -4.68 -30.67
CA MET A 82 5.70 -4.55 -30.86
C MET A 82 5.02 -5.89 -31.15
N ALA A 83 5.65 -6.74 -31.98
CA ALA A 83 5.11 -8.06 -32.30
C ALA A 83 5.13 -9.02 -31.09
N LYS A 84 6.07 -8.85 -30.15
CA LYS A 84 6.20 -9.67 -28.94
C LYS A 84 5.32 -9.16 -27.80
N SER A 85 5.29 -7.85 -27.57
CA SER A 85 4.64 -7.20 -26.43
C SER A 85 4.34 -5.75 -26.76
N GLU A 86 3.05 -5.42 -26.95
CA GLU A 86 2.60 -4.04 -27.16
C GLU A 86 2.94 -3.15 -25.95
N ALA A 87 2.85 -3.71 -24.73
CA ALA A 87 3.16 -2.98 -23.50
C ALA A 87 4.64 -2.57 -23.44
N ASP A 88 5.56 -3.49 -23.75
CA ASP A 88 6.99 -3.19 -23.77
C ASP A 88 7.33 -2.22 -24.90
N TYR A 89 6.64 -2.33 -26.04
CA TYR A 89 6.80 -1.39 -27.13
C TYR A 89 6.40 0.03 -26.74
N LEU A 90 5.23 0.20 -26.14
CA LEU A 90 4.76 1.51 -25.66
C LEU A 90 5.76 2.10 -24.64
N HIS A 91 6.29 1.27 -23.75
CA HIS A 91 7.25 1.72 -22.75
C HIS A 91 8.63 2.08 -23.33
N ILE A 92 9.28 1.10 -23.96
CA ILE A 92 10.68 1.20 -24.40
C ILE A 92 10.82 2.14 -25.60
N TRP A 93 9.86 2.08 -26.54
CA TRP A 93 9.98 2.76 -27.83
C TRP A 93 9.10 4.00 -27.97
N LYS A 94 7.98 4.09 -27.24
CA LYS A 94 7.12 5.29 -27.22
C LYS A 94 7.27 6.16 -25.97
N GLY A 95 8.11 5.73 -25.03
CA GLY A 95 8.41 6.50 -23.83
C GLY A 95 7.22 6.63 -22.87
N GLU A 96 6.21 5.77 -23.02
CA GLU A 96 5.11 5.68 -22.06
C GLU A 96 5.66 5.10 -20.74
N PRO A 97 5.28 5.63 -19.57
CA PRO A 97 5.69 5.04 -18.30
C PRO A 97 5.10 3.62 -18.16
N LEU A 98 5.81 2.72 -17.45
CA LEU A 98 5.23 1.44 -17.08
C LEU A 98 4.01 1.67 -16.18
N LEU A 99 2.88 1.13 -16.61
CA LEU A 99 1.68 1.08 -15.79
C LEU A 99 1.83 0.07 -14.63
N GLN A 100 2.68 -0.95 -14.82
CA GLN A 100 2.94 -2.02 -13.84
C GLN A 100 4.30 -2.68 -14.08
N LEU A 101 5.05 -2.94 -13.01
CA LEU A 101 6.22 -3.83 -13.04
C LEU A 101 5.73 -5.28 -12.92
N GLU A 102 6.30 -6.27 -13.62
CA GLU A 102 5.82 -7.67 -13.58
C GLU A 102 5.72 -8.26 -12.16
N ASP A 103 6.57 -7.79 -11.27
CA ASP A 103 6.64 -8.17 -9.85
C ASP A 103 5.79 -7.29 -8.93
N ALA A 104 5.09 -6.28 -9.43
CA ALA A 104 4.23 -5.40 -8.64
C ALA A 104 2.93 -6.10 -8.25
N VAL A 105 2.53 -5.94 -6.98
CA VAL A 105 1.26 -6.48 -6.48
C VAL A 105 0.08 -5.65 -6.98
N PHE A 106 0.22 -4.32 -6.95
CA PHE A 106 -0.82 -3.39 -7.32
C PHE A 106 -0.45 -2.53 -8.52
N THR A 107 -1.46 -2.11 -9.28
CA THR A 107 -1.32 -1.03 -10.27
C THR A 107 -1.75 0.30 -9.66
N TYR A 108 -1.24 1.43 -10.16
CA TYR A 108 -1.72 2.73 -9.70
C TYR A 108 -3.20 2.93 -10.03
N LYS A 109 -3.60 2.54 -11.24
CA LYS A 109 -4.98 2.67 -11.73
C LYS A 109 -5.99 1.96 -10.82
N GLU A 110 -5.79 0.67 -10.51
CA GLU A 110 -6.76 -0.06 -9.68
C GLU A 110 -6.87 0.50 -8.25
N LEU A 111 -5.77 1.05 -7.71
CA LEU A 111 -5.77 1.69 -6.39
C LEU A 111 -6.50 3.03 -6.43
N LYS A 112 -6.27 3.83 -7.48
CA LYS A 112 -7.00 5.08 -7.72
C LYS A 112 -8.49 4.86 -7.92
N ASP A 113 -8.86 3.83 -8.66
CA ASP A 113 -10.25 3.48 -8.93
C ASP A 113 -11.01 3.15 -7.62
N THR A 114 -10.31 2.78 -6.54
CA THR A 114 -10.96 2.55 -5.24
C THR A 114 -11.66 3.79 -4.65
N LEU A 115 -11.26 5.00 -5.05
CA LEU A 115 -11.92 6.23 -4.63
C LEU A 115 -13.39 6.30 -5.08
N HIS A 116 -13.74 5.59 -6.15
CA HIS A 116 -15.11 5.48 -6.65
C HIS A 116 -15.95 4.44 -5.90
N ASN A 117 -15.33 3.59 -5.08
CA ASN A 117 -15.99 2.52 -4.33
C ASN A 117 -16.44 2.97 -2.92
N ARG A 118 -16.87 4.23 -2.78
CA ARG A 118 -17.48 4.69 -1.53
C ARG A 118 -18.91 4.19 -1.44
N HIS A 119 -19.24 3.56 -0.31
CA HIS A 119 -20.57 3.07 -0.02
C HIS A 119 -21.13 3.75 1.22
N PRO A 120 -22.43 4.10 1.26
CA PRO A 120 -23.04 4.61 2.47
C PRO A 120 -22.95 3.55 3.58
N MET A 121 -22.64 3.99 4.79
CA MET A 121 -22.60 3.11 5.95
C MET A 121 -23.99 2.54 6.21
N ARG A 122 -24.10 1.21 6.22
CA ARG A 122 -25.35 0.50 6.50
C ARG A 122 -25.59 0.39 8.00
N GLU A 123 -26.86 0.40 8.40
CA GLU A 123 -27.26 0.19 9.78
C GLU A 123 -26.74 -1.17 10.31
N GLY A 124 -26.29 -1.19 11.57
CA GLY A 124 -25.70 -2.37 12.20
C GLY A 124 -24.24 -2.65 11.84
N TYR A 125 -23.60 -1.80 11.02
CA TYR A 125 -22.17 -1.80 10.72
C TYR A 125 -21.47 -0.58 11.33
N GLY A 126 -20.17 -0.43 11.08
CA GLY A 126 -19.37 0.69 11.58
C GLY A 126 -18.12 0.29 12.36
N TYR A 127 -17.80 -1.01 12.44
CA TYR A 127 -16.61 -1.49 13.15
C TYR A 127 -15.33 -0.85 12.59
N ARG A 128 -14.48 -0.33 13.46
CA ARG A 128 -13.23 0.36 13.11
C ARG A 128 -12.01 -0.45 13.51
N VAL A 129 -11.09 -0.61 12.58
CA VAL A 129 -9.81 -1.32 12.80
C VAL A 129 -8.66 -0.37 12.52
N ALA A 130 -7.81 -0.19 13.52
CA ALA A 130 -6.56 0.53 13.39
C ALA A 130 -5.40 -0.44 13.16
N GLY A 131 -4.49 -0.09 12.24
CA GLY A 131 -3.19 -0.72 12.06
C GLY A 131 -2.07 0.29 12.33
N PHE A 132 -1.08 -0.11 13.12
CA PHE A 132 0.04 0.72 13.55
C PHE A 132 1.38 0.07 13.19
N ASP A 133 2.12 0.68 12.27
CA ASP A 133 3.52 0.33 11.99
C ASP A 133 4.44 1.21 12.84
N VAL A 134 5.32 0.60 13.63
CA VAL A 134 6.06 1.28 14.69
C VAL A 134 7.54 1.37 14.36
N ALA A 135 8.00 2.61 14.23
CA ALA A 135 9.41 2.96 14.11
C ALA A 135 9.90 3.78 15.31
N ARG A 136 11.14 4.29 15.24
CA ARG A 136 11.74 5.11 16.32
C ARG A 136 12.60 6.26 15.77
N TYR A 137 13.91 6.18 15.93
CA TYR A 137 14.89 7.21 15.55
C TYR A 137 15.64 6.88 14.25
N GLY A 138 15.15 5.91 13.48
CA GLY A 138 15.69 5.56 12.17
C GLY A 138 15.01 6.33 11.04
N ASP A 139 15.33 5.96 9.81
CA ASP A 139 14.77 6.58 8.60
C ASP A 139 13.29 6.23 8.35
N ASP A 140 12.80 5.17 9.00
CA ASP A 140 11.42 4.74 8.91
C ASP A 140 10.52 5.58 9.81
N LYS A 141 9.33 5.91 9.30
CA LYS A 141 8.29 6.62 10.05
C LYS A 141 7.38 5.60 10.74
N CYS A 142 6.81 6.00 11.87
CA CYS A 142 5.61 5.35 12.38
C CYS A 142 4.42 5.71 11.48
N ALA A 143 3.44 4.82 11.38
CA ALA A 143 2.21 5.05 10.64
C ALA A 143 1.00 4.54 11.43
N ALA A 144 -0.13 5.22 11.25
CA ALA A 144 -1.44 4.79 11.73
C ALA A 144 -2.45 4.86 10.58
N VAL A 145 -3.13 3.75 10.32
CA VAL A 145 -4.23 3.69 9.35
C VAL A 145 -5.46 3.11 10.03
N ILE A 146 -6.63 3.71 9.81
CA ILE A 146 -7.91 3.18 10.29
C ILE A 146 -8.83 2.92 9.11
N ILE A 147 -9.40 1.71 9.08
CA ILE A 147 -10.50 1.34 8.19
C ILE A 147 -11.80 1.18 8.98
N GLN A 148 -12.91 1.56 8.36
CA GLN A 148 -14.25 1.44 8.90
C GLN A 148 -15.09 0.51 8.03
N GLN A 149 -15.84 -0.37 8.67
CA GLN A 149 -16.79 -1.25 8.00
C GLN A 149 -18.03 -0.45 7.58
N MET A 150 -18.30 -0.40 6.27
CA MET A 150 -19.44 0.31 5.69
C MET A 150 -20.63 -0.63 5.43
N GLY A 151 -20.36 -1.92 5.27
CA GLY A 151 -21.38 -2.97 5.14
C GLY A 151 -20.77 -4.36 5.28
N ALA A 152 -21.51 -5.39 4.87
CA ALA A 152 -21.06 -6.79 4.98
C ALA A 152 -19.69 -7.05 4.31
N LEU A 153 -19.47 -6.43 3.15
CA LEU A 153 -18.25 -6.61 2.34
C LEU A 153 -17.44 -5.33 2.20
N HIS A 154 -18.06 -4.15 2.37
CA HIS A 154 -17.46 -2.87 2.01
C HIS A 154 -16.75 -2.22 3.21
N TRP A 155 -15.54 -1.72 2.98
CA TRP A 155 -14.70 -1.02 3.93
C TRP A 155 -14.22 0.32 3.36
N GLU A 156 -13.98 1.29 4.23
CA GLU A 156 -13.44 2.59 3.84
C GLU A 156 -12.28 2.97 4.76
N MET A 157 -11.17 3.41 4.18
CA MET A 157 -10.10 4.05 4.93
C MET A 157 -10.58 5.44 5.39
N VAL A 158 -10.58 5.66 6.70
CA VAL A 158 -11.12 6.90 7.32
C VAL A 158 -10.05 7.75 7.98
N PHE A 159 -8.83 7.24 8.11
CA PHE A 159 -7.71 7.95 8.72
C PHE A 159 -6.37 7.40 8.24
N ALA A 160 -5.43 8.32 8.00
CA ALA A 160 -4.01 8.06 7.83
C ALA A 160 -3.23 9.13 8.60
N ASP A 161 -2.15 8.73 9.28
CA ASP A 161 -1.18 9.65 9.89
C ASP A 161 0.20 9.00 9.91
N GLN A 162 1.25 9.83 9.83
CA GLN A 162 2.64 9.40 9.99
C GLN A 162 3.37 10.35 10.94
N TRP A 163 4.29 9.80 11.73
CA TRP A 163 5.20 10.58 12.57
C TRP A 163 6.55 9.90 12.68
N ASP A 164 7.60 10.64 12.99
CA ASP A 164 8.97 10.13 13.04
C ASP A 164 9.77 10.77 14.19
N HIS A 165 10.96 10.22 14.43
CA HIS A 165 11.93 10.71 15.41
C HIS A 165 11.37 10.90 16.82
N LYS A 166 10.62 9.90 17.31
CA LYS A 166 10.06 9.88 18.67
C LYS A 166 10.50 8.62 19.42
N ASP A 167 10.55 8.72 20.75
CA ASP A 167 10.73 7.56 21.60
C ASP A 167 9.46 6.71 21.71
N LEU A 168 9.61 5.53 22.29
CA LEU A 168 8.54 4.55 22.42
C LEU A 168 7.47 4.94 23.43
N ASN A 169 7.78 5.78 24.42
CA ASN A 169 6.79 6.25 25.37
C ASN A 169 5.84 7.25 24.70
N TYR A 170 6.39 8.20 23.95
CA TYR A 170 5.62 9.10 23.11
C TYR A 170 4.77 8.31 22.12
N THR A 171 5.37 7.35 21.40
CA THR A 171 4.66 6.53 20.41
C THR A 171 3.54 5.71 21.06
N SER A 172 3.76 5.12 22.24
CA SER A 172 2.71 4.40 22.98
C SER A 172 1.52 5.30 23.33
N GLY A 173 1.81 6.52 23.82
CA GLY A 173 0.78 7.52 24.11
C GLY A 173 0.02 7.97 22.86
N ARG A 174 0.74 8.16 21.74
CA ARG A 174 0.14 8.54 20.45
C ARG A 174 -0.74 7.43 19.88
N ILE A 175 -0.31 6.16 19.93
CA ILE A 175 -1.13 5.01 19.53
C ILE A 175 -2.45 4.98 20.33
N LEU A 176 -2.37 5.09 21.66
CA LEU A 176 -3.56 5.08 22.52
C LEU A 176 -4.49 6.26 22.23
N THR A 177 -3.93 7.46 22.07
CA THR A 177 -4.69 8.68 21.81
C THR A 177 -5.37 8.62 20.43
N THR A 178 -4.66 8.17 19.40
CA THR A 178 -5.19 8.00 18.04
C THR A 178 -6.29 6.95 18.03
N ALA A 179 -6.07 5.78 18.62
CA ALA A 179 -7.08 4.73 18.70
C ALA A 179 -8.37 5.22 19.39
N ASN A 180 -8.24 5.97 20.49
CA ASN A 180 -9.39 6.52 21.20
C ASN A 180 -10.09 7.64 20.40
N ALA A 181 -9.34 8.60 19.85
CA ALA A 181 -9.89 9.71 19.08
C ALA A 181 -10.57 9.26 17.78
N GLN A 182 -10.08 8.18 17.18
CA GLN A 182 -10.67 7.58 15.98
C GLN A 182 -11.67 6.47 16.30
N HIS A 183 -12.01 6.25 17.57
CA HIS A 183 -12.97 5.23 18.02
C HIS A 183 -12.67 3.83 17.45
N ALA A 184 -11.40 3.40 17.50
CA ALA A 184 -10.99 2.09 17.01
C ALA A 184 -11.50 0.97 17.92
N ASP A 185 -12.33 0.08 17.38
CA ASP A 185 -12.84 -1.11 18.09
C ASP A 185 -11.80 -2.22 18.18
N ARG A 186 -10.80 -2.21 17.29
CA ARG A 186 -9.64 -3.10 17.32
C ARG A 186 -8.41 -2.34 16.83
N SER A 187 -7.28 -2.56 17.49
CA SER A 187 -6.00 -1.94 17.15
C SER A 187 -4.94 -3.02 17.00
N VAL A 188 -4.24 -3.00 15.87
CA VAL A 188 -3.23 -3.99 15.50
C VAL A 188 -1.90 -3.28 15.42
N ILE A 189 -0.89 -3.79 16.11
CA ILE A 189 0.45 -3.16 16.17
C ILE A 189 1.46 -4.16 15.62
N ASP A 190 2.38 -3.72 14.74
CA ASP A 190 3.50 -4.56 14.30
C ASP A 190 4.34 -4.99 15.51
N GLU A 191 4.38 -6.31 15.76
CA GLU A 191 5.01 -6.91 16.93
C GLU A 191 6.38 -7.55 16.61
N ASP A 192 6.73 -7.74 15.34
CA ASP A 192 7.98 -8.44 14.97
C ASP A 192 9.24 -7.62 15.30
N GLY A 193 9.08 -6.31 15.49
CA GLY A 193 10.17 -5.38 15.76
C GLY A 193 9.98 -4.59 17.06
N ILE A 194 10.20 -3.29 16.96
CA ILE A 194 10.21 -2.38 18.12
C ILE A 194 8.79 -2.15 18.68
N GLY A 195 7.73 -2.46 17.94
CA GLY A 195 6.34 -2.28 18.37
C GLY A 195 5.87 -3.22 19.48
N ALA A 196 6.59 -4.31 19.78
CA ALA A 196 6.28 -5.18 20.93
C ALA A 196 6.30 -4.42 22.26
N GLY A 197 7.27 -3.52 22.46
CA GLY A 197 7.39 -2.72 23.69
C GLY A 197 6.20 -1.78 23.93
N PRO A 198 5.80 -0.96 22.94
CA PRO A 198 4.56 -0.19 22.99
C PRO A 198 3.31 -1.04 23.22
N LEU A 199 3.17 -2.18 22.56
CA LEU A 199 2.03 -3.08 22.74
C LEU A 199 1.94 -3.57 24.20
N ASP A 200 3.05 -4.06 24.76
CA ASP A 200 3.12 -4.50 26.15
C ASP A 200 2.78 -3.36 27.13
N THR A 201 3.33 -2.17 26.89
CA THR A 201 3.08 -0.97 27.70
C THR A 201 1.62 -0.57 27.71
N ILE A 202 0.95 -0.65 26.55
CA ILE A 202 -0.47 -0.34 26.41
C ILE A 202 -1.34 -1.37 27.15
N ARG A 203 -1.01 -2.67 27.05
CA ARG A 203 -1.81 -3.74 27.65
C ARG A 203 -1.60 -3.89 29.15
N HIS A 204 -0.41 -3.59 29.66
CA HIS A 204 0.00 -3.90 31.03
C HIS A 204 -0.95 -3.33 32.09
N GLY A 205 -1.66 -4.22 32.79
CA GLY A 205 -2.56 -3.88 33.89
C GLY A 205 -3.84 -3.15 33.50
N ARG A 206 -4.17 -3.04 32.20
CA ARG A 206 -5.32 -2.24 31.71
C ARG A 206 -6.45 -3.06 31.09
N GLY A 207 -6.25 -4.37 30.84
CA GLY A 207 -7.27 -5.23 30.22
C GLY A 207 -7.70 -4.77 28.83
N LEU A 208 -6.81 -4.06 28.10
CA LEU A 208 -7.10 -3.52 26.78
C LEU A 208 -6.87 -4.57 25.68
N ASP A 209 -7.70 -5.61 25.68
CA ASP A 209 -7.59 -6.76 24.76
C ASP A 209 -7.94 -6.41 23.31
N GLN A 210 -8.45 -5.20 23.05
CA GLN A 210 -8.62 -4.68 21.69
C GLN A 210 -7.30 -4.34 21.00
N PHE A 211 -6.19 -4.21 21.75
CA PHE A 211 -4.84 -4.04 21.19
C PHE A 211 -4.18 -5.41 21.02
N VAL A 212 -3.86 -5.76 19.79
CA VAL A 212 -3.26 -7.05 19.42
C VAL A 212 -2.00 -6.86 18.60
N GLY A 213 -1.07 -7.80 18.71
CA GLY A 213 0.13 -7.83 17.89
C GLY A 213 -0.11 -8.45 16.52
N PHE A 214 0.52 -7.88 15.49
CA PHE A 214 0.67 -8.49 14.19
C PHE A 214 2.07 -9.07 14.07
N ARG A 215 2.16 -10.36 13.76
CA ARG A 215 3.43 -11.05 13.53
C ARG A 215 3.44 -11.60 12.11
N ASN A 216 4.43 -11.23 11.32
CA ASN A 216 4.66 -11.71 9.97
C ASN A 216 5.33 -13.09 9.98
N LEU A 217 4.67 -14.06 10.62
CA LEU A 217 5.17 -15.43 10.72
C LEU A 217 5.20 -16.10 9.34
N PRO A 218 6.21 -16.95 9.06
CA PRO A 218 6.17 -17.85 7.93
C PRO A 218 4.95 -18.77 8.01
N LEU A 219 4.26 -18.96 6.89
CA LEU A 219 3.15 -19.89 6.77
C LEU A 219 3.66 -21.24 6.31
N SER A 220 3.26 -22.31 7.00
CA SER A 220 3.53 -23.67 6.54
C SER A 220 2.68 -23.99 5.31
N TRP A 221 3.13 -24.94 4.50
CA TRP A 221 2.43 -25.38 3.30
C TRP A 221 0.99 -25.86 3.60
N ASP A 222 0.79 -26.55 4.72
CA ASP A 222 -0.54 -27.03 5.12
C ASP A 222 -1.50 -25.90 5.51
N LYS A 223 -0.96 -24.76 5.96
CA LYS A 223 -1.76 -23.58 6.33
C LYS A 223 -2.09 -22.73 5.11
N ASP A 224 -1.12 -22.54 4.23
CA ASP A 224 -1.30 -21.72 3.04
C ASP A 224 -0.41 -22.21 1.89
N LYS A 225 -1.07 -22.60 0.79
CA LYS A 225 -0.44 -23.11 -0.43
C LYS A 225 -0.12 -22.01 -1.44
N SER A 226 -0.56 -20.78 -1.19
CA SER A 226 -0.42 -19.63 -2.11
C SER A 226 0.60 -18.62 -1.61
N TYR A 227 0.72 -18.43 -0.28
CA TYR A 227 1.50 -17.36 0.32
C TYR A 227 2.53 -17.86 1.34
N GLY A 228 3.72 -17.26 1.31
CA GLY A 228 4.85 -17.66 2.16
C GLY A 228 4.77 -17.17 3.61
N ASN A 229 4.07 -16.08 3.89
CA ASN A 229 3.95 -15.48 5.23
C ASN A 229 2.64 -14.69 5.42
N VAL A 230 2.35 -14.34 6.68
CA VAL A 230 1.10 -13.66 7.08
C VAL A 230 0.95 -12.29 6.39
N ARG A 231 2.03 -11.49 6.28
CA ARG A 231 2.00 -10.18 5.62
C ARG A 231 1.62 -10.31 4.14
N THR A 232 2.19 -11.30 3.44
CA THR A 232 1.86 -11.54 2.03
C THR A 232 0.40 -11.95 1.88
N ALA A 233 -0.09 -12.87 2.71
CA ALA A 233 -1.50 -13.26 2.67
C ALA A 233 -2.44 -12.07 2.93
N ALA A 234 -2.10 -11.19 3.89
CA ALA A 234 -2.88 -9.98 4.17
C ALA A 234 -2.85 -8.96 3.01
N VAL A 235 -1.71 -8.80 2.34
CA VAL A 235 -1.61 -7.96 1.13
C VAL A 235 -2.48 -8.50 0.00
N TYR A 236 -2.48 -9.81 -0.23
CA TYR A 236 -3.32 -10.38 -1.28
C TYR A 236 -4.81 -10.40 -0.94
N LYS A 237 -5.16 -10.41 0.35
CA LYS A 237 -6.53 -10.13 0.80
C LYS A 237 -6.92 -8.67 0.50
N LEU A 238 -6.01 -7.71 0.71
CA LEU A 238 -6.24 -6.33 0.27
C LEU A 238 -6.40 -6.25 -1.25
N LYS A 239 -5.58 -6.96 -2.02
CA LYS A 239 -5.71 -7.06 -3.48
C LYS A 239 -7.08 -7.57 -3.90
N GLU A 240 -7.60 -8.61 -3.26
CA GLU A 240 -8.95 -9.11 -3.51
C GLU A 240 -10.03 -8.05 -3.21
N LEU A 241 -9.91 -7.34 -2.09
CA LEU A 241 -10.84 -6.25 -1.76
C LEU A 241 -10.82 -5.12 -2.78
N VAL A 242 -9.64 -4.73 -3.26
CA VAL A 242 -9.48 -3.71 -4.31
C VAL A 242 -10.14 -4.19 -5.61
N SER A 243 -9.81 -5.40 -6.06
CA SER A 243 -10.34 -5.95 -7.32
C SER A 243 -11.86 -6.14 -7.31
N ASN A 244 -12.45 -6.43 -6.15
CA ASN A 244 -13.89 -6.60 -6.00
C ASN A 244 -14.64 -5.29 -5.69
N GLY A 245 -13.94 -4.15 -5.59
CA GLY A 245 -14.54 -2.87 -5.20
C GLY A 245 -15.07 -2.85 -3.76
N HIS A 246 -14.50 -3.68 -2.89
CA HIS A 246 -14.92 -3.84 -1.49
C HIS A 246 -14.15 -2.95 -0.51
N ILE A 247 -13.18 -2.17 -0.99
CA ILE A 247 -12.48 -1.19 -0.16
C ILE A 247 -12.30 0.13 -0.91
N CYS A 248 -12.48 1.24 -0.19
CA CYS A 248 -12.14 2.58 -0.63
C CYS A 248 -10.88 3.06 0.11
N ILE A 249 -9.79 3.33 -0.63
CA ILE A 249 -8.54 3.85 -0.07
C ILE A 249 -8.48 5.34 -0.39
N THR A 250 -8.55 6.18 0.63
CA THR A 250 -8.78 7.62 0.46
C THR A 250 -7.52 8.47 0.48
N ASP A 251 -6.40 7.90 0.93
CA ASP A 251 -5.14 8.61 1.16
C ASP A 251 -4.14 8.36 0.03
N GLU A 252 -3.63 9.44 -0.56
CA GLU A 252 -2.75 9.38 -1.73
C GLU A 252 -1.37 8.80 -1.39
N ASP A 253 -0.81 9.13 -0.23
CA ASP A 253 0.49 8.62 0.20
C ASP A 253 0.43 7.10 0.42
N THR A 254 -0.69 6.61 0.98
CA THR A 254 -0.96 5.17 1.11
C THR A 254 -1.05 4.49 -0.26
N ILE A 255 -1.74 5.09 -1.24
CA ILE A 255 -1.80 4.57 -2.62
C ILE A 255 -0.40 4.49 -3.23
N ARG A 256 0.40 5.56 -3.10
CA ARG A 256 1.79 5.61 -3.60
C ARG A 256 2.65 4.52 -2.96
N GLU A 257 2.55 4.33 -1.65
CA GLU A 257 3.28 3.27 -0.95
C GLU A 257 2.86 1.87 -1.40
N LEU A 258 1.56 1.61 -1.61
CA LEU A 258 1.06 0.32 -2.10
C LEU A 258 1.59 -0.03 -3.51
N CYS A 259 1.75 0.97 -4.40
CA CYS A 259 2.37 0.76 -5.71
C CYS A 259 3.81 0.26 -5.64
N THR A 260 4.50 0.47 -4.51
CA THR A 260 5.88 0.00 -4.33
C THR A 260 5.98 -1.47 -3.92
N LEU A 261 4.86 -2.09 -3.53
CA LEU A 261 4.85 -3.47 -3.07
C LEU A 261 5.13 -4.43 -4.23
N LYS A 262 6.23 -5.18 -4.07
CA LYS A 262 6.68 -6.20 -5.00
C LYS A 262 6.66 -7.57 -4.37
N TYR A 263 6.45 -8.60 -5.17
CA TYR A 263 6.52 -10.00 -4.74
C TYR A 263 7.58 -10.79 -5.51
N THR A 264 7.98 -11.90 -4.93
CA THR A 264 8.79 -12.95 -5.54
C THR A 264 8.19 -14.31 -5.13
N TYR A 265 8.88 -15.39 -5.42
CA TYR A 265 8.48 -16.74 -5.05
C TYR A 265 9.42 -17.33 -4.01
N ASP A 266 8.86 -18.03 -3.03
CA ASP A 266 9.63 -18.85 -2.09
C ASP A 266 10.06 -20.18 -2.73
N ASN A 267 10.80 -21.00 -1.98
CA ASN A 267 11.30 -22.30 -2.47
C ASN A 267 10.19 -23.29 -2.85
N TYR A 268 8.93 -23.03 -2.46
CA TYR A 268 7.75 -23.83 -2.78
C TYR A 268 6.90 -23.21 -3.89
N GLN A 269 7.43 -22.23 -4.63
CA GLN A 269 6.70 -21.48 -5.66
C GLN A 269 5.47 -20.73 -5.13
N ARG A 270 5.44 -20.40 -3.84
CA ARG A 270 4.41 -19.55 -3.25
C ARG A 270 4.83 -18.10 -3.32
N LYS A 271 3.86 -17.20 -3.47
CA LYS A 271 4.11 -15.76 -3.48
C LYS A 271 4.60 -15.31 -2.11
N ILE A 272 5.62 -14.47 -2.10
CA ILE A 272 6.15 -13.81 -0.91
C ILE A 272 6.58 -12.40 -1.25
N LEU A 273 6.20 -11.41 -0.42
CA LEU A 273 6.63 -10.03 -0.64
C LEU A 273 8.15 -9.89 -0.49
N ILE A 274 8.71 -8.99 -1.29
CA ILE A 274 10.08 -8.53 -1.09
C ILE A 274 10.17 -7.85 0.29
N SER A 275 11.22 -8.16 1.05
CA SER A 275 11.41 -7.62 2.39
C SER A 275 11.72 -6.11 2.37
N LYS A 276 11.40 -5.39 3.45
CA LYS A 276 11.75 -3.97 3.61
C LYS A 276 13.25 -3.73 3.40
N ASP A 277 14.11 -4.63 3.89
CA ASP A 277 15.55 -4.57 3.65
C ASP A 277 15.93 -4.64 2.18
N THR A 278 15.33 -5.56 1.43
CA THR A 278 15.60 -5.66 -0.02
C THR A 278 15.01 -4.47 -0.79
N MET A 279 13.84 -3.96 -0.40
CA MET A 279 13.28 -2.71 -0.96
C MET A 279 14.27 -1.56 -0.85
N ARG A 280 14.83 -1.34 0.35
CA ARG A 280 15.83 -0.29 0.60
C ARG A 280 17.16 -0.54 -0.09
N ALA A 281 17.71 -1.74 0.05
CA ALA A 281 19.06 -2.05 -0.40
C ALA A 281 19.15 -2.12 -1.94
N LYS A 282 18.22 -2.84 -2.57
CA LYS A 282 18.23 -3.14 -4.01
C LYS A 282 17.48 -2.11 -4.83
N TYR A 283 16.27 -1.76 -4.42
CA TYR A 283 15.38 -0.90 -5.21
C TYR A 283 15.43 0.57 -4.81
N LYS A 284 16.14 0.92 -3.73
CA LYS A 284 16.24 2.29 -3.18
C LYS A 284 14.86 2.90 -2.84
N ILE A 285 13.91 2.04 -2.50
CA ILE A 285 12.55 2.41 -2.11
C ILE A 285 12.49 2.50 -0.57
N LYS A 286 11.83 3.51 -0.03
CA LYS A 286 11.57 3.64 1.40
C LYS A 286 10.59 2.57 1.91
N SER A 287 10.58 2.32 3.21
CA SER A 287 9.60 1.40 3.81
C SER A 287 8.18 1.93 3.65
N PRO A 288 7.22 1.11 3.21
CA PRO A 288 5.85 1.52 2.94
C PRO A 288 5.00 1.41 4.22
N ASN A 289 5.24 2.30 5.20
CA ASN A 289 4.70 2.19 6.56
C ASN A 289 3.17 2.39 6.63
N LEU A 290 2.58 3.30 5.85
CA LEU A 290 1.12 3.45 5.74
C LEU A 290 0.50 2.22 5.06
N ALA A 291 1.13 1.70 4.00
CA ALA A 291 0.65 0.49 3.35
C ALA A 291 0.66 -0.70 4.32
N ASP A 292 1.71 -0.85 5.12
CA ASP A 292 1.78 -1.90 6.16
C ASP A 292 0.75 -1.68 7.27
N GLY A 293 0.50 -0.43 7.68
CA GLY A 293 -0.62 -0.07 8.56
C GLY A 293 -1.97 -0.54 8.02
N LEU A 294 -2.26 -0.25 6.75
CA LEU A 294 -3.50 -0.70 6.09
C LEU A 294 -3.60 -2.22 6.02
N VAL A 295 -2.52 -2.90 5.64
CA VAL A 295 -2.44 -4.36 5.52
C VAL A 295 -2.71 -5.03 6.87
N MET A 296 -2.14 -4.49 7.95
CA MET A 296 -2.41 -4.98 9.30
C MET A 296 -3.89 -4.83 9.68
N ALA A 297 -4.52 -3.70 9.36
CA ALA A 297 -5.95 -3.51 9.61
C ALA A 297 -6.80 -4.51 8.80
N VAL A 298 -6.50 -4.70 7.51
CA VAL A 298 -7.18 -5.65 6.61
C VAL A 298 -7.04 -7.10 7.08
N SER A 299 -5.92 -7.45 7.71
CA SER A 299 -5.71 -8.80 8.26
C SER A 299 -6.83 -9.20 9.24
N GLN A 300 -7.41 -8.24 9.97
CA GLN A 300 -8.42 -8.50 10.99
C GLN A 300 -9.85 -8.63 10.47
N ILE A 301 -10.13 -8.25 9.22
CA ILE A 301 -11.49 -8.29 8.66
C ILE A 301 -12.12 -9.69 8.80
N GLY A 302 -11.32 -10.76 8.66
CA GLY A 302 -11.82 -12.13 8.80
C GLY A 302 -12.24 -12.46 10.23
N ASN A 303 -11.46 -12.02 11.21
CA ASN A 303 -11.76 -12.20 12.63
C ASN A 303 -13.05 -11.45 13.02
N ILE A 304 -13.25 -10.25 12.47
CA ILE A 304 -14.42 -9.41 12.74
C ILE A 304 -15.67 -10.06 12.16
N ASN A 305 -15.61 -10.49 10.89
CA ASN A 305 -16.73 -11.19 10.25
C ASN A 305 -17.12 -12.46 11.04
N TYR A 306 -16.12 -13.21 11.52
CA TYR A 306 -16.36 -14.38 12.36
C TYR A 306 -17.03 -14.01 13.69
N GLN A 307 -16.49 -13.04 14.43
CA GLN A 307 -17.05 -12.56 15.69
C GLN A 307 -18.49 -12.04 15.54
N GLN A 308 -18.77 -11.28 14.48
CA GLN A 308 -20.11 -10.81 14.18
C GLN A 308 -21.05 -11.98 13.91
N SER A 309 -20.63 -12.99 13.14
CA SER A 309 -21.45 -14.17 12.84
C SER A 309 -21.83 -14.98 14.08
N GLU A 310 -20.89 -15.18 15.02
CA GLU A 310 -21.14 -15.85 16.31
C GLU A 310 -22.14 -15.05 17.17
N MET A 311 -22.03 -13.72 17.21
CA MET A 311 -22.98 -12.86 17.93
C MET A 311 -24.39 -12.92 17.32
N TYR A 312 -24.50 -13.00 15.98
CA TYR A 312 -25.79 -13.17 15.32
C TYR A 312 -26.42 -14.52 15.64
N GLN A 313 -25.64 -15.62 15.62
CA GLN A 313 -26.14 -16.95 15.99
C GLN A 313 -26.64 -17.00 17.44
N THR A 314 -25.92 -16.36 18.36
CA THR A 314 -26.29 -16.33 19.79
C THR A 314 -27.58 -15.52 20.06
N LYS A 315 -27.90 -14.55 19.19
CA LYS A 315 -29.10 -13.69 19.30
C LYS A 315 -30.32 -14.21 18.56
N GLN A 316 -30.21 -15.28 17.76
CA GLN A 316 -31.42 -15.90 17.20
C GLN A 316 -32.26 -16.46 18.35
N PRO A 317 -33.56 -16.15 18.43
CA PRO A 317 -34.43 -16.83 19.37
C PRO A 317 -34.28 -18.32 19.08
N ALA A 318 -33.93 -19.09 20.11
CA ALA A 318 -34.06 -20.54 20.03
C ALA A 318 -35.54 -20.78 19.74
N TYR A 319 -35.88 -21.04 18.47
CA TYR A 319 -37.18 -21.60 18.16
C TYR A 319 -37.29 -22.82 19.07
N SER A 320 -38.24 -22.77 20.00
CA SER A 320 -38.64 -23.94 20.76
C SER A 320 -38.74 -25.04 19.73
N LYS A 321 -37.96 -26.13 19.90
CA LYS A 321 -38.08 -27.35 19.09
C LYS A 321 -39.55 -27.47 18.76
N GLU A 322 -39.90 -27.36 17.48
CA GLU A 322 -41.29 -27.35 17.04
C GLU A 322 -42.00 -28.41 17.84
N ASP A 323 -42.84 -27.98 18.80
CA ASP A 323 -43.80 -28.87 19.41
C ASP A 323 -44.61 -29.30 18.20
N ASN A 324 -44.39 -30.55 17.83
CA ASN A 324 -44.85 -31.19 16.64
C ASN A 324 -46.33 -30.82 16.47
N LEU A 325 -46.63 -29.83 15.60
CA LEU A 325 -47.98 -29.29 15.42
C LEU A 325 -48.97 -30.40 15.01
N PHE A 326 -48.44 -31.53 14.52
CA PHE A 326 -49.16 -32.77 14.25
C PHE A 326 -49.56 -33.57 15.50
N GLN A 327 -48.80 -33.51 16.61
CA GLN A 327 -49.20 -34.13 17.88
C GLN A 327 -50.30 -33.34 18.58
N THR A 328 -50.31 -32.01 18.46
CA THR A 328 -51.36 -31.16 19.05
C THR A 328 -52.67 -31.23 18.28
N ALA A 329 -52.65 -31.61 17.00
CA ALA A 329 -53.83 -31.73 16.13
C ALA A 329 -54.57 -33.08 16.23
N GLY A 330 -54.05 -34.07 16.97
CA GLY A 330 -54.75 -35.34 17.19
C GLY A 330 -55.00 -36.17 15.93
N ILE A 331 -54.22 -35.96 14.87
CA ILE A 331 -54.29 -36.78 13.64
C ILE A 331 -53.18 -37.83 13.75
N ARG A 332 -53.59 -39.10 13.81
CA ARG A 332 -52.67 -40.25 13.76
C ARG A 332 -52.16 -40.50 12.36
#